data_AF-S3MYZ3-F1
#
_entry.id   AF-S3MYZ3-F1
#
_cell.length_a   1.000
_cell.length_b   1.000
_cell.length_c   1.000
_cell.angle_alpha   90.00
_cell.angle_beta   90.00
_cell.angle_gamma   90.00
#
_symmetry.space_group_name_H-M   'P 1'
#
loop_
_entity.id
_entity.type
_entity.pdbx_description
1 polymer ?
#
loop_
_entity_poly.entity_id
_entity_poly.type
_entity_poly.pdbx_seq_one_letter_code
_entity_poly.pdbx_strand_id
1 'polypeptide(L)'
;MSKWSINPTDFIDTITEDVEQHCKDIISDALQQVTVRSPVDKGSYRFSHIVSINVEDYSTKQGNGDTVQAAARTIASFKLGDTAYIQNNTPYGDVIEYGGYPDPVKNGSWVKGKGYIKKSAGGFSRQAPNGVYTLAFQYIVSKYK
;
A
#
# COMPACT_ATOMS: atom_id res chain seq x y z
N MET A 1 25.49 -14.05 -30.59
CA MET A 1 26.00 -12.70 -30.89
C MET A 1 26.92 -12.27 -29.76
N SER A 2 28.12 -11.78 -30.05
CA SER A 2 29.08 -11.40 -29.00
C SER A 2 28.52 -10.22 -28.21
N LYS A 3 28.68 -10.25 -26.88
CA LYS A 3 28.26 -9.21 -25.91
C LYS A 3 28.91 -7.82 -26.12
N TRP A 4 29.68 -7.62 -27.20
CA TRP A 4 30.47 -6.43 -27.50
C TRP A 4 29.82 -5.52 -28.56
N SER A 5 28.58 -5.81 -28.99
CA SER A 5 27.88 -5.06 -30.05
C SER A 5 26.85 -4.04 -29.54
N ILE A 6 26.79 -3.79 -28.24
CA ILE A 6 25.85 -2.83 -27.63
C ILE A 6 26.56 -1.48 -27.52
N ASN A 7 25.97 -0.38 -28.01
CA ASN A 7 26.60 0.92 -27.82
C ASN A 7 26.58 1.27 -26.33
N PRO A 8 27.63 1.91 -25.78
CA PRO A 8 27.63 2.37 -24.39
C PRO A 8 26.44 3.28 -24.06
N THR A 9 25.86 3.96 -25.04
CA THR A 9 24.63 4.76 -24.88
C THR A 9 23.40 3.89 -24.64
N ASP A 10 23.28 2.76 -25.34
CA ASP A 10 22.15 1.81 -25.17
C ASP A 10 22.13 1.21 -23.75
N PHE A 11 23.30 1.17 -23.10
CA PHE A 11 23.42 0.75 -21.70
C PHE A 11 22.79 1.76 -20.73
N ILE A 12 22.82 3.05 -21.03
CA ILE A 12 22.17 4.09 -20.20
C ILE A 12 20.65 3.89 -20.24
N ASP A 13 20.10 3.63 -21.42
CA ASP A 13 18.66 3.37 -21.59
C ASP A 13 18.26 2.10 -20.81
N THR A 14 19.06 1.04 -20.93
CA THR A 14 18.84 -0.22 -20.19
C THR A 14 18.85 0.00 -18.68
N ILE A 15 19.85 0.71 -18.14
CA ILE A 15 19.89 1.02 -16.69
C ILE A 15 18.67 1.85 -16.28
N THR A 16 18.28 2.82 -17.09
CA THR A 16 17.14 3.68 -16.79
C THR A 16 15.86 2.86 -16.70
N GLU A 17 15.61 1.99 -17.68
CA GLU A 17 14.47 1.08 -17.69
C GLU A 17 14.48 0.12 -16.48
N ASP A 18 15.64 -0.47 -16.16
CA ASP A 18 15.79 -1.38 -15.03
C ASP A 18 15.52 -0.68 -13.69
N VAL A 19 16.04 0.53 -13.49
CA VAL A 19 15.82 1.33 -12.28
C VAL A 19 14.34 1.73 -12.19
N GLU A 20 13.74 2.18 -13.28
CA GLU A 20 12.31 2.50 -13.30
C GLU A 20 11.45 1.29 -12.95
N GLN A 21 11.74 0.12 -13.51
CA GLN A 21 11.03 -1.10 -13.21
C GLN A 21 11.20 -1.49 -11.74
N HIS A 22 12.42 -1.37 -11.20
CA HIS A 22 12.66 -1.63 -9.78
C HIS A 22 11.84 -0.73 -8.86
N CYS A 23 11.76 0.57 -9.17
CA CYS A 23 10.91 1.51 -8.43
C CYS A 23 9.42 1.14 -8.54
N LYS A 24 8.94 0.77 -9.74
CA LYS A 24 7.56 0.33 -9.96
C LYS A 24 7.21 -0.91 -9.14
N ASP A 25 8.14 -1.85 -9.02
CA ASP A 25 7.98 -3.05 -8.20
C ASP A 25 7.86 -2.69 -6.71
N ILE A 26 8.72 -1.79 -6.22
CA ILE A 26 8.65 -1.29 -4.83
C ILE A 26 7.30 -0.62 -4.55
N ILE A 27 6.82 0.24 -5.46
CA ILE A 27 5.53 0.92 -5.31
C ILE A 27 4.38 -0.09 -5.29
N SER A 28 4.40 -1.06 -6.20
CA SER A 28 3.40 -2.14 -6.27
C SER A 28 3.37 -2.98 -5.00
N ASP A 29 4.54 -3.37 -4.50
CA ASP A 29 4.68 -4.11 -3.25
C ASP A 29 4.21 -3.31 -2.05
N ALA A 30 4.56 -2.02 -1.96
CA ALA A 30 4.13 -1.15 -0.88
C ALA A 30 2.60 -1.03 -0.86
N LEU A 31 2.00 -0.83 -2.04
CA LEU A 31 0.54 -0.81 -2.20
C LEU A 31 -0.09 -2.15 -1.80
N GLN A 32 0.50 -3.27 -2.21
CA GLN A 32 0.02 -4.60 -1.81
C GLN A 32 0.06 -4.78 -0.28
N GLN A 33 1.14 -4.33 0.37
CA GLN A 33 1.29 -4.45 1.82
C GLN A 33 0.28 -3.61 2.59
N VAL A 34 0.04 -2.34 2.20
CA VAL A 34 -0.99 -1.53 2.85
C VAL A 34 -2.39 -2.16 2.67
N THR A 35 -2.67 -2.72 1.51
CA THR A 35 -3.93 -3.41 1.22
C THR A 35 -4.11 -4.70 2.03
N VAL A 36 -3.08 -5.54 2.17
CA VAL A 36 -3.20 -6.80 2.91
C VAL A 36 -3.29 -6.58 4.41
N ARG A 37 -2.61 -5.56 4.93
CA ARG A 37 -2.60 -5.21 6.36
C ARG A 37 -3.82 -4.40 6.80
N SER A 38 -4.49 -3.78 5.84
CA SER A 38 -5.74 -3.06 6.07
C SER A 38 -6.80 -3.91 6.76
N PRO A 39 -7.49 -3.36 7.78
CA PRO A 39 -8.56 -4.06 8.48
C PRO A 39 -9.69 -4.50 7.54
N VAL A 40 -10.10 -5.77 7.66
CA VAL A 40 -11.23 -6.33 6.90
C VAL A 40 -12.46 -6.38 7.80
N ASP A 41 -13.15 -5.24 7.90
CA ASP A 41 -14.51 -5.18 8.44
C ASP A 41 -15.53 -5.19 7.30
N LYS A 42 -15.64 -4.08 6.56
CA LYS A 42 -16.41 -3.98 5.30
C LYS A 42 -15.55 -3.95 4.04
N GLY A 43 -14.22 -4.03 4.19
CA GLY A 43 -13.26 -3.90 3.09
C GLY A 43 -13.09 -2.47 2.55
N SER A 44 -13.92 -1.51 2.96
CA SER A 44 -13.88 -0.14 2.45
C SER A 44 -12.50 0.50 2.56
N TYR A 45 -11.88 0.51 3.75
CA TYR A 45 -10.54 1.05 3.95
C TYR A 45 -9.51 0.42 3.02
N ARG A 46 -9.49 -0.91 2.99
CA ARG A 46 -8.58 -1.73 2.18
C ARG A 46 -8.62 -1.37 0.69
N PHE A 47 -9.80 -1.04 0.17
CA PHE A 47 -9.95 -0.72 -1.25
C PHE A 47 -9.86 0.79 -1.55
N SER A 48 -9.68 1.62 -0.53
CA SER A 48 -9.65 3.08 -0.66
C SER A 48 -8.24 3.65 -0.85
N HIS A 49 -7.21 2.80 -0.94
CA HIS A 49 -5.86 3.27 -1.24
C HIS A 49 -5.76 3.85 -2.66
N ILE A 50 -5.06 4.97 -2.75
CA ILE A 50 -4.81 5.73 -3.99
C ILE A 50 -3.30 5.76 -4.21
N VAL A 51 -2.90 5.63 -5.48
CA VAL A 51 -1.54 5.92 -5.93
C VAL A 51 -1.59 7.10 -6.88
N SER A 52 -0.72 8.08 -6.66
CA SER A 52 -0.55 9.25 -7.53
C SER A 52 0.94 9.54 -7.74
N ILE A 53 1.26 10.19 -8.86
CA ILE A 53 2.65 10.52 -9.24
C ILE A 53 2.82 12.04 -9.24
N ASN A 54 3.89 12.51 -8.61
CA ASN A 54 4.34 13.90 -8.45
C ASN A 54 3.40 14.84 -7.69
N VAL A 55 2.11 14.53 -7.62
CA VAL A 55 1.10 15.32 -6.91
C VAL A 55 0.27 14.39 -6.02
N GLU A 56 0.05 14.79 -4.77
CA GLU A 56 -0.81 14.09 -3.83
C GLU A 56 -2.27 14.13 -4.29
N ASP A 57 -2.98 13.02 -4.12
CA ASP A 57 -4.43 12.93 -4.35
C ASP A 57 -5.13 12.89 -2.99
N TYR A 58 -5.88 13.95 -2.68
CA TYR A 58 -6.65 14.10 -1.44
C TYR A 58 -8.11 13.67 -1.58
N SER A 59 -8.50 13.10 -2.72
CA SER A 59 -9.85 12.58 -2.92
C SER A 59 -10.09 11.35 -2.03
N THR A 60 -11.33 11.15 -1.62
CA THR A 60 -11.73 9.90 -0.96
C THR A 60 -12.20 8.92 -2.02
N LYS A 61 -11.44 7.84 -2.21
CA LYS A 61 -11.82 6.75 -3.11
C LYS A 61 -12.68 5.74 -2.38
N GLN A 62 -13.82 5.37 -2.95
CA GLN A 62 -14.59 4.21 -2.50
C GLN A 62 -14.33 3.06 -3.46
N GLY A 63 -13.29 2.26 -3.17
CA GLY A 63 -12.93 1.14 -4.03
C GLY A 63 -13.73 -0.13 -3.74
N ASN A 64 -13.84 -0.98 -4.75
CA ASN A 64 -14.19 -2.38 -4.66
C ASN A 64 -13.21 -3.16 -5.54
N GLY A 65 -12.60 -4.24 -5.04
CA GLY A 65 -11.73 -5.12 -5.85
C GLY A 65 -10.22 -4.95 -5.61
N ASP A 66 -9.40 -5.31 -6.59
CA ASP A 66 -7.93 -5.32 -6.43
C ASP A 66 -7.33 -3.91 -6.55
N THR A 67 -6.76 -3.40 -5.45
CA THR A 67 -6.13 -2.07 -5.41
C THR A 67 -4.92 -1.95 -6.31
N VAL A 68 -4.13 -3.02 -6.44
CA VAL A 68 -2.91 -3.03 -7.25
C VAL A 68 -3.29 -2.98 -8.72
N GLN A 69 -4.28 -3.79 -9.12
CA GLN A 69 -4.81 -3.73 -10.49
C GLN A 69 -5.39 -2.35 -10.81
N ALA A 70 -6.09 -1.73 -9.85
CA ALA A 70 -6.65 -0.39 -10.04
C ALA A 70 -5.57 0.70 -10.18
N ALA A 71 -4.40 0.53 -9.56
CA ALA A 71 -3.28 1.45 -9.62
C ALA A 71 -2.26 1.13 -10.74
N ALA A 72 -2.39 -0.02 -11.40
CA ALA A 72 -1.39 -0.54 -12.33
C ALA A 72 -1.01 0.45 -13.44
N ARG A 73 -1.97 1.20 -13.98
CA ARG A 73 -1.70 2.22 -15.02
C ARG A 73 -0.90 3.41 -14.47
N THR A 74 -1.22 3.86 -13.27
CA THR A 74 -0.51 4.97 -12.61
C THR A 74 0.92 4.56 -12.23
N ILE A 75 1.09 3.34 -11.73
CA ILE A 75 2.41 2.79 -11.42
C ILE A 75 3.23 2.64 -12.71
N ALA A 76 2.63 2.10 -13.78
CA ALA A 76 3.32 1.96 -15.07
C ALA A 76 3.79 3.30 -15.66
N SER A 77 3.11 4.41 -15.35
CA SER A 77 3.51 5.75 -15.79
C SER A 77 4.67 6.38 -15.00
N PHE A 78 5.10 5.78 -13.89
CA PHE A 78 6.23 6.26 -13.10
C PHE A 78 7.51 6.30 -13.93
N LYS A 79 8.29 7.38 -13.80
CA LYS A 79 9.60 7.55 -14.42
C LYS A 79 10.67 7.85 -13.40
N LEU A 80 11.93 7.59 -13.77
CA LEU A 80 13.05 7.91 -12.89
C LEU A 80 13.06 9.42 -12.58
N GLY A 81 13.12 9.75 -11.29
CA GLY A 81 13.04 11.14 -10.79
C GLY A 81 11.64 11.57 -10.34
N ASP A 82 10.60 10.78 -10.63
CA ASP A 82 9.25 11.02 -10.11
C ASP A 82 9.16 10.69 -8.62
N THR A 83 8.14 11.25 -7.96
CA THR A 83 7.73 10.89 -6.60
C THR A 83 6.37 10.18 -6.64
N ALA A 84 6.29 8.97 -6.10
CA ALA A 84 5.03 8.25 -5.96
C ALA A 84 4.44 8.44 -4.55
N TYR A 85 3.15 8.76 -4.47
CA TYR A 85 2.40 8.86 -3.23
C TYR A 85 1.44 7.68 -3.12
N ILE A 86 1.36 7.07 -1.94
CA ILE A 86 0.37 6.04 -1.61
C ILE A 86 -0.46 6.58 -0.43
N GLN A 87 -1.75 6.83 -0.64
CA GLN A 87 -2.58 7.57 0.31
C GLN A 87 -3.90 6.84 0.59
N ASN A 88 -4.48 7.12 1.76
CA ASN A 88 -5.84 6.70 2.10
C ASN A 88 -6.53 7.86 2.81
N ASN A 89 -7.41 8.55 2.08
CA ASN A 89 -8.08 9.76 2.58
C ASN A 89 -9.48 9.46 3.10
N THR A 90 -9.70 8.27 3.65
CA THR A 90 -10.97 7.98 4.32
C THR A 90 -11.06 8.76 5.63
N PRO A 91 -12.23 9.26 6.05
CA PRO A 91 -12.36 10.07 7.27
C PRO A 91 -11.92 9.38 8.57
N TYR A 92 -11.81 8.05 8.54
CA TYR A 92 -11.42 7.21 9.67
C TYR A 92 -10.04 6.57 9.48
N GLY A 93 -9.27 7.00 8.47
CA GLY A 93 -7.93 6.47 8.19
C GLY A 93 -6.96 6.69 9.35
N ASP A 94 -6.97 7.88 9.95
CA ASP A 94 -6.12 8.21 11.11
C ASP A 94 -6.43 7.33 12.33
N VAL A 95 -7.70 6.98 12.54
CA VAL A 95 -8.12 6.06 13.60
C VAL A 95 -7.48 4.68 13.40
N ILE A 96 -7.34 4.24 12.15
CA ILE A 96 -6.72 2.96 11.80
C ILE A 96 -5.20 3.04 11.90
N GLU A 97 -4.59 4.12 11.42
CA GLU A 97 -3.13 4.26 11.37
C GLU A 97 -2.52 4.54 12.75
N TYR A 98 -3.16 5.38 13.57
CA TYR A 98 -2.59 5.87 14.83
C TYR A 98 -3.22 5.27 16.09
N GLY A 99 -4.11 4.29 15.93
CA GLY A 99 -4.60 3.49 17.06
C GLY A 99 -5.74 4.16 17.84
N GLY A 100 -6.83 4.49 17.17
CA GLY A 100 -8.03 5.08 17.80
C GLY A 100 -9.15 4.09 18.14
N TYR A 101 -8.92 2.77 18.05
CA TYR A 101 -9.93 1.79 18.46
C TYR A 101 -10.13 1.79 19.98
N PRO A 102 -11.36 1.53 20.48
CA PRO A 102 -11.60 1.46 21.93
C PRO A 102 -10.73 0.41 22.63
N ASP A 103 -10.12 0.80 23.75
CA ASP A 103 -9.37 -0.08 24.65
C ASP A 103 -9.81 0.14 26.12
N PRO A 104 -10.39 -0.87 26.81
CA PRO A 104 -10.67 -2.22 26.32
C PRO A 104 -11.77 -2.23 25.25
N VAL A 105 -11.67 -3.19 24.33
CA VAL A 105 -12.66 -3.38 23.25
C VAL A 105 -14.06 -3.57 23.85
N LYS A 106 -14.93 -2.58 23.63
CA LYS A 106 -16.32 -2.56 24.11
C LYS A 106 -17.20 -3.54 23.33
N ASN A 107 -17.19 -3.42 22.01
CA ASN A 107 -17.95 -4.27 21.09
C ASN A 107 -16.99 -4.98 20.13
N GLY A 108 -17.10 -6.30 20.02
CA GLY A 108 -16.40 -7.07 18.97
C GLY A 108 -17.10 -6.96 17.62
N SER A 109 -16.50 -7.51 16.57
CA SER A 109 -17.20 -7.71 15.30
C SER A 109 -18.02 -9.00 15.38
N TRP A 110 -19.30 -8.94 14.96
CA TRP A 110 -20.12 -10.13 14.84
C TRP A 110 -19.66 -11.00 13.68
N VAL A 111 -19.40 -12.27 13.94
CA VAL A 111 -19.07 -13.27 12.92
C VAL A 111 -20.11 -14.37 12.94
N LYS A 112 -20.80 -14.57 11.80
CA LYS A 112 -21.84 -15.61 11.66
C LYS A 112 -21.28 -16.97 12.08
N GLY A 113 -21.92 -17.62 13.05
CA GLY A 113 -21.51 -18.92 13.58
C GLY A 113 -20.39 -18.89 14.63
N LYS A 114 -19.79 -17.72 14.93
CA LYS A 114 -18.73 -17.56 15.97
C LYS A 114 -19.04 -16.51 17.03
N GLY A 115 -20.12 -15.74 16.87
CA GLY A 115 -20.51 -14.68 17.80
C GLY A 115 -19.62 -13.44 17.69
N TYR A 116 -19.52 -12.66 18.77
CA TYR A 116 -18.68 -11.47 18.82
C TYR A 116 -17.21 -11.83 19.00
N ILE A 117 -16.37 -11.39 18.07
CA ILE A 117 -14.91 -11.58 18.11
C ILE A 117 -14.21 -10.22 18.24
N LYS A 118 -13.28 -10.12 19.20
CA LYS A 118 -12.41 -8.93 19.34
C LYS A 118 -11.34 -8.95 18.24
N LYS A 119 -11.48 -8.05 17.26
CA LYS A 119 -10.52 -7.87 16.15
C LYS A 119 -9.52 -6.74 16.37
N SER A 120 -9.65 -5.99 17.46
CA SER A 120 -8.72 -4.95 17.90
C SER A 120 -8.09 -5.28 19.25
N ALA A 121 -6.96 -4.66 19.56
CA ALA A 121 -6.26 -4.69 20.84
C ALA A 121 -5.29 -3.50 20.92
N GLY A 122 -5.13 -2.89 22.11
CA GLY A 122 -4.14 -1.83 22.33
C GLY A 122 -4.34 -0.58 21.47
N GLY A 123 -5.60 -0.23 21.15
CA GLY A 123 -5.91 0.89 20.25
C GLY A 123 -5.87 0.54 18.75
N PHE A 124 -5.33 -0.62 18.36
CA PHE A 124 -5.13 -0.97 16.94
C PHE A 124 -5.97 -2.16 16.46
N SER A 125 -6.08 -2.31 15.14
CA SER A 125 -6.49 -3.56 14.53
C SER A 125 -5.45 -4.66 14.80
N ARG A 126 -5.89 -5.87 15.10
CA ARG A 126 -4.98 -7.04 15.23
C ARG A 126 -4.23 -7.37 13.93
N GLN A 127 -4.74 -6.91 12.78
CA GLN A 127 -4.04 -7.04 11.49
C GLN A 127 -2.93 -6.01 11.32
N ALA A 128 -3.04 -4.87 11.99
CA ALA A 128 -2.12 -3.76 11.90
C ALA A 128 -1.83 -3.19 13.30
N PRO A 129 -1.12 -3.95 14.16
CA PRO A 129 -0.90 -3.59 15.56
C PRO A 129 -0.14 -2.28 15.79
N ASN A 130 0.49 -1.72 14.76
CA ASN A 130 1.26 -0.48 14.82
C ASN A 130 0.91 0.47 13.65
N GLY A 131 -0.29 0.36 13.08
CA GLY A 131 -0.66 1.09 11.86
C GLY A 131 -0.35 0.33 10.57
N VAL A 132 -1.09 0.64 9.51
CA VAL A 132 -1.05 -0.06 8.23
C VAL A 132 0.17 0.38 7.41
N TYR A 133 0.37 1.69 7.29
CA TYR A 133 1.47 2.27 6.54
C TYR A 133 2.80 2.02 7.23
N THR A 134 2.85 2.15 8.56
CA THR A 134 4.03 1.83 9.35
C THR A 134 4.53 0.41 9.11
N LEU A 135 3.63 -0.58 9.17
CA LEU A 135 4.00 -1.98 8.95
C LEU A 135 4.35 -2.30 7.50
N ALA A 136 3.69 -1.64 6.54
CA ALA A 136 4.04 -1.76 5.13
C ALA A 136 5.44 -1.22 4.86
N PHE A 137 5.77 -0.03 5.39
CA PHE A 137 7.09 0.57 5.26
C PHE A 137 8.18 -0.32 5.85
N GLN A 138 7.99 -0.84 7.06
CA GLN A 138 8.93 -1.78 7.70
C GLN A 138 9.17 -3.04 6.84
N TYR A 139 8.11 -3.57 6.23
CA TYR A 139 8.24 -4.71 5.33
C TYR A 139 9.07 -4.37 4.09
N ILE A 140 8.78 -3.25 3.43
CA ILE A 140 9.50 -2.81 2.22
C ILE A 140 10.97 -2.57 2.52
N VAL A 141 11.27 -1.84 3.61
CA VAL A 141 12.64 -1.63 4.08
C VAL A 141 13.33 -2.96 4.37
N SER A 142 12.63 -3.98 4.85
CA SER A 142 13.22 -5.31 5.08
C SER A 142 13.42 -6.12 3.80
N LYS A 143 12.55 -5.96 2.80
CA LYS A 143 12.58 -6.74 1.56
C LYS A 143 13.68 -6.27 0.60
N TYR A 144 13.91 -4.96 0.55
CA TYR A 144 14.81 -4.31 -0.40
C TYR A 144 16.13 -3.84 0.24
N LYS A 145 16.59 -4.54 1.29
CA LYS A 145 17.89 -4.30 1.92
C LYS A 145 19.06 -4.70 1.03
#